data_AF-A0A7Y1UUM4-F1
#
_entry.id   AF-A0A7Y1UUM4-F1
#
_cell.length_a   1.000
_cell.length_b   1.000
_cell.length_c   1.000
_cell.angle_alpha   90.00
_cell.angle_beta   90.00
_cell.angle_gamma   90.00
#
_symmetry.space_group_name_H-M   'P 1'
#
loop_
_entity.id
_entity.type
_entity.pdbx_description
1 polymer ?
#
loop_
_entity_poly.entity_id
_entity_poly.type
_entity_poly.pdbx_seq_one_letter_code
_entity_poly.pdbx_strand_id
1 'polypeptide(L)'
;ISSLLLLTLSRDFLENGSGDSAAFGPSGALLLEARMWTDALGTAIVFGVSALILYGLMYQSELVPRWLSVWGFIGAVLVIAAGMRGLYGHSPSSTVSVILTAPIGIQEMVLAVWLIVKGFTTPMSTTTISPSIPDPTKV
;
A
#
# COMPACT_ATOMS: atom_id res chain seq x y z
N ILE A 1 -16.82 1.01 1.29
CA ILE A 1 -18.11 1.27 1.97
C ILE A 1 -19.11 1.97 1.06
N SER A 2 -18.67 2.98 0.28
CA SER A 2 -19.52 3.75 -0.64
C SER A 2 -20.27 2.91 -1.67
N SER A 3 -19.66 1.85 -2.22
CA SER A 3 -20.33 0.94 -3.17
C SER A 3 -21.51 0.18 -2.55
N LEU A 4 -21.39 -0.20 -1.27
CA LEU A 4 -22.46 -0.88 -0.55
C LEU A 4 -23.60 0.10 -0.26
N LEU A 5 -23.28 1.35 0.07
CA LEU A 5 -24.28 2.41 0.24
C LEU A 5 -24.99 2.75 -1.08
N LEU A 6 -24.27 2.76 -2.21
CA LEU A 6 -24.84 2.94 -3.55
C LEU A 6 -25.79 1.80 -3.91
N LEU A 7 -25.45 0.57 -3.51
CA LEU A 7 -26.32 -0.59 -3.66
C LEU A 7 -27.58 -0.48 -2.78
N THR A 8 -27.43 -0.04 -1.53
CA THR A 8 -28.56 0.21 -0.63
C THR A 8 -29.48 1.31 -1.19
N LEU A 9 -28.92 2.41 -1.67
CA LEU A 9 -29.65 3.51 -2.31
C LEU A 9 -30.42 3.01 -3.55
N SER A 10 -29.79 2.14 -4.36
CA SER A 10 -30.44 1.55 -5.52
C SER A 10 -31.59 0.61 -5.16
N ARG A 11 -31.50 -0.12 -4.04
CA ARG A 11 -32.61 -0.99 -3.58
C ARG A 11 -33.79 -0.15 -3.08
N ASP A 12 -33.51 0.87 -2.29
CA ASP A 12 -34.53 1.79 -1.77
C ASP A 12 -35.24 2.56 -2.91
N PHE A 13 -34.50 2.95 -3.95
CA PHE A 13 -35.08 3.55 -5.15
C PHE A 13 -36.10 2.64 -5.85
N LEU A 14 -35.81 1.33 -5.93
CA LEU A 14 -36.71 0.36 -6.58
C LEU A 14 -37.96 0.07 -5.73
N GLU A 15 -37.84 0.08 -4.40
CA GLU A 15 -38.94 -0.23 -3.48
C GLU A 15 -39.85 0.98 -3.21
N ASN A 16 -39.28 2.17 -3.03
CA ASN A 16 -39.97 3.33 -2.46
C ASN A 16 -40.02 4.57 -3.38
N GLY A 17 -39.27 4.60 -4.48
CA GLY A 17 -38.95 5.85 -5.19
C GLY A 17 -38.86 5.79 -6.71
N SER A 18 -39.37 4.75 -7.36
CA SER A 18 -39.16 4.49 -8.80
C SER A 18 -39.62 5.59 -9.76
N GLY A 19 -40.45 6.54 -9.29
CA GLY A 19 -40.90 7.72 -10.04
C GLY A 19 -40.23 9.06 -9.67
N ASP A 20 -39.45 9.14 -8.59
CA ASP A 20 -38.86 10.39 -8.09
C ASP A 20 -37.33 10.38 -8.20
N SER A 21 -36.84 10.27 -9.45
CA SER A 21 -35.41 10.28 -9.76
C SER A 21 -34.70 11.56 -9.29
N ALA A 22 -35.46 12.65 -9.11
CA ALA A 22 -34.94 13.93 -8.63
C ALA A 22 -34.52 13.88 -7.16
N ALA A 23 -35.19 13.07 -6.32
CA ALA A 23 -34.86 12.93 -4.91
C ALA A 23 -33.56 12.13 -4.66
N PHE A 24 -33.24 11.16 -5.53
CA PHE A 24 -32.08 10.25 -5.34
C PHE A 24 -30.82 10.64 -6.14
N GLY A 25 -30.95 11.51 -7.14
CA GLY A 25 -29.83 11.99 -7.95
C GLY A 25 -28.67 12.60 -7.14
N PRO A 26 -28.94 13.56 -6.23
CA PRO A 26 -27.88 14.22 -5.45
C PRO A 26 -27.12 13.27 -4.53
N SER A 27 -27.82 12.37 -3.84
CA SER A 27 -27.23 11.37 -2.96
C SER A 27 -26.44 10.31 -3.72
N GLY A 28 -26.90 9.88 -4.89
CA GLY A 28 -26.14 9.02 -5.81
C GLY A 28 -24.83 9.66 -6.28
N ALA A 29 -24.88 10.94 -6.67
CA ALA A 29 -23.69 11.70 -7.07
C ALA A 29 -22.69 11.86 -5.92
N LEU A 30 -23.17 12.20 -4.71
CA LEU A 30 -22.33 12.29 -3.52
C LEU A 30 -21.65 10.96 -3.17
N LEU A 31 -22.36 9.84 -3.27
CA LEU A 31 -21.79 8.50 -3.00
C LEU A 31 -20.74 8.11 -4.05
N LEU A 32 -20.92 8.52 -5.30
CA LEU A 32 -19.94 8.30 -6.36
C LEU A 32 -18.68 9.14 -6.15
N GLU A 33 -18.81 10.41 -5.79
CA GLU A 33 -17.67 11.25 -5.39
C GLU A 33 -16.97 10.67 -4.16
N ALA A 34 -17.72 10.33 -3.10
CA ALA A 34 -17.16 9.70 -1.91
C ALA A 34 -16.40 8.40 -2.22
N ARG A 35 -16.88 7.60 -3.19
CA ARG A 35 -16.17 6.41 -3.70
C ARG A 35 -14.83 6.79 -4.34
N MET A 36 -14.82 7.78 -5.23
CA MET A 36 -13.60 8.23 -5.90
C MET A 36 -12.56 8.76 -4.88
N TRP A 37 -13.02 9.54 -3.90
CA TRP A 37 -12.15 10.07 -2.85
C TRP A 37 -11.62 8.96 -1.94
N THR A 38 -12.45 7.96 -1.61
CA THR A 38 -12.02 6.83 -0.78
C THR A 38 -10.94 6.00 -1.49
N ASP A 39 -11.07 5.75 -2.79
CA ASP A 39 -10.04 5.02 -3.55
C ASP A 39 -8.75 5.85 -3.67
N ALA A 40 -8.86 7.14 -4.00
CA ALA A 40 -7.72 8.02 -4.17
C ALA A 40 -6.94 8.26 -2.86
N LEU A 41 -7.67 8.52 -1.77
CA LEU A 41 -7.09 8.89 -0.49
C LEU A 41 -6.82 7.68 0.38
N GLY A 42 -7.82 6.81 0.54
CA GLY A 42 -7.75 5.65 1.40
C GLY A 42 -6.75 4.64 0.87
N THR A 43 -6.96 4.14 -0.35
CA THR A 43 -6.14 3.04 -0.85
C THR A 43 -4.70 3.49 -1.14
N ALA A 44 -4.49 4.60 -1.88
CA ALA A 44 -3.14 4.99 -2.27
C ALA A 44 -2.27 5.46 -1.10
N ILE A 45 -2.82 6.22 -0.14
CA ILE A 45 -2.04 6.71 1.00
C ILE A 45 -1.78 5.57 1.99
N VAL A 46 -2.81 4.79 2.37
CA VAL A 46 -2.61 3.68 3.30
C VAL A 46 -1.66 2.64 2.73
N PHE A 47 -1.79 2.31 1.44
CA PHE A 47 -0.86 1.42 0.75
C PHE A 47 0.55 2.02 0.71
N GLY A 48 0.69 3.28 0.29
CA GLY A 48 1.98 3.94 0.19
C GLY A 48 2.70 4.05 1.52
N VAL A 49 2.02 4.45 2.59
CA VAL A 49 2.58 4.52 3.95
C VAL A 49 2.99 3.13 4.45
N SER A 50 2.13 2.12 4.24
CA SER A 50 2.46 0.74 4.62
C SER A 50 3.69 0.23 3.85
N ALA A 51 3.81 0.56 2.57
CA ALA A 51 4.96 0.21 1.74
C ALA A 51 6.24 0.93 2.20
N LEU A 52 6.16 2.22 2.58
CA LEU A 52 7.30 2.95 3.14
C LEU A 52 7.79 2.30 4.45
N ILE A 53 6.88 1.90 5.33
CA ILE A 53 7.22 1.19 6.56
C ILE A 53 7.87 -0.17 6.25
N LEU A 54 7.27 -0.94 5.34
CA LEU A 54 7.77 -2.25 4.92
C LEU A 54 9.19 -2.15 4.37
N TYR A 55 9.43 -1.30 3.37
CA TYR A 55 10.77 -1.17 2.77
C TYR A 55 11.78 -0.52 3.72
N GLY A 56 11.33 0.37 4.62
CA GLY A 56 12.16 0.90 5.69
C GLY A 56 12.67 -0.19 6.63
N LEU A 57 11.80 -1.13 7.00
CA LEU A 57 12.18 -2.28 7.81
C LEU A 57 13.09 -3.25 7.04
N MET A 58 12.74 -3.59 5.79
CA MET A 58 13.56 -4.47 4.94
C MET A 58 14.94 -3.90 4.65
N TYR A 59 15.07 -2.58 4.57
CA TYR A 59 16.36 -1.91 4.43
C TYR A 59 17.22 -2.04 5.71
N GLN A 60 16.62 -1.94 6.89
CA GLN A 60 17.34 -2.09 8.17
C GLN A 60 17.70 -3.54 8.49
N SER A 61 16.79 -4.48 8.23
CA SER A 61 16.96 -5.89 8.61
C SER A 61 17.88 -6.66 7.66
N GLU A 62 18.31 -6.05 6.54
CA GLU A 62 19.13 -6.69 5.49
C GLU A 62 18.56 -8.02 4.96
N LEU A 63 17.27 -8.25 5.19
CA LEU A 63 16.54 -9.46 4.79
C LEU A 63 16.55 -9.62 3.27
N VAL A 64 16.56 -8.50 2.54
CA VAL A 64 16.48 -8.37 1.09
C VAL A 64 17.54 -7.37 0.63
N PRO A 65 18.15 -7.53 -0.56
CA PRO A 65 19.18 -6.63 -1.05
C PRO A 65 18.73 -5.16 -1.04
N ARG A 66 19.59 -4.30 -0.50
CA ARG A 66 19.31 -2.86 -0.28
C ARG A 66 18.80 -2.13 -1.53
N TRP A 67 19.29 -2.49 -2.71
CA TRP A 67 18.84 -1.88 -3.97
C TRP A 67 17.36 -2.14 -4.26
N LEU A 68 16.82 -3.30 -3.86
CA LEU A 68 15.42 -3.66 -4.06
C LEU A 68 14.49 -2.90 -3.10
N SER A 69 14.93 -2.70 -1.85
CA SER A 69 14.22 -1.86 -0.88
C SER A 69 14.22 -0.38 -1.29
N VAL A 70 15.34 0.16 -1.80
CA VAL A 70 15.39 1.54 -2.30
C VAL A 70 14.47 1.73 -3.50
N TRP A 71 14.44 0.77 -4.43
CA TRP A 71 13.52 0.82 -5.56
C TRP A 71 12.05 0.77 -5.12
N GLY A 72 11.71 -0.08 -4.15
CA GLY A 72 10.38 -0.12 -3.53
C GLY A 72 10.01 1.21 -2.87
N PHE A 73 10.94 1.84 -2.15
CA PHE A 73 10.74 3.14 -1.52
C PHE A 73 10.38 4.23 -2.54
N ILE A 74 11.10 4.28 -3.66
CA ILE A 74 10.80 5.20 -4.77
C ILE A 74 9.39 4.90 -5.33
N GLY A 75 9.06 3.62 -5.53
CA GLY A 75 7.72 3.18 -5.94
C GLY A 75 6.60 3.63 -4.99
N ALA A 76 6.83 3.57 -3.68
CA ALA A 76 5.87 3.96 -2.67
C ALA A 76 5.59 5.47 -2.71
N VAL A 77 6.64 6.28 -2.85
CA VAL A 77 6.51 7.74 -3.05
C VAL A 77 5.72 8.05 -4.32
N LEU A 78 5.98 7.34 -5.42
CA LEU A 78 5.26 7.51 -6.68
C LEU A 78 3.77 7.15 -6.56
N VAL A 79 3.41 6.11 -5.80
CA VAL A 79 2.00 5.77 -5.53
C VAL A 79 1.31 6.87 -4.73
N ILE A 80 1.96 7.42 -3.71
CA ILE A 80 1.40 8.52 -2.93
C ILE A 80 1.17 9.73 -3.85
N ALA A 81 2.11 10.03 -4.75
CA ALA A 81 1.94 11.06 -5.75
C ALA A 81 0.78 10.78 -6.72
N ALA A 82 0.58 9.52 -7.13
CA ALA A 82 -0.56 9.12 -7.95
C ALA A 82 -1.90 9.29 -7.20
N GLY A 83 -1.95 8.94 -5.91
CA GLY A 83 -3.11 9.17 -5.04
C GLY A 83 -3.46 10.65 -4.90
N MET A 84 -2.44 11.50 -4.74
CA MET A 84 -2.63 12.97 -4.72
C MET A 84 -3.22 13.50 -6.03
N ARG A 85 -2.94 12.88 -7.18
CA ARG A 85 -3.60 13.28 -8.44
C ARG A 85 -5.09 12.97 -8.44
N GLY A 86 -5.50 11.88 -7.80
CA GLY A 86 -6.91 11.51 -7.63
C GLY A 86 -7.71 12.57 -6.87
N LEU A 87 -7.09 13.28 -5.93
CA LEU A 87 -7.71 14.41 -5.22
C LEU A 87 -8.03 15.60 -6.15
N TYR A 88 -7.26 15.80 -7.22
CA TYR A 88 -7.51 16.86 -8.20
C TYR A 88 -8.44 16.40 -9.33
N GLY A 89 -9.31 15.40 -9.07
CA GLY A 89 -10.31 14.91 -10.03
C GLY A 89 -9.73 14.10 -11.20
N HIS A 90 -8.46 13.66 -11.12
CA HIS A 90 -7.88 12.83 -12.17
C HIS A 90 -8.25 11.37 -11.96
N SER A 91 -8.66 10.71 -13.06
CA SER A 91 -9.01 9.28 -13.00
C SER A 91 -7.82 8.43 -12.51
N PRO A 92 -8.05 7.49 -11.57
CA PRO A 92 -7.05 6.51 -11.15
C PRO A 92 -6.49 5.67 -12.30
N SER A 93 -7.29 5.46 -13.35
CA SER A 93 -6.93 4.72 -14.56
C SER A 93 -6.35 5.61 -15.68
N SER A 94 -6.00 6.87 -15.38
CA SER A 94 -5.27 7.70 -16.33
C SER A 94 -3.90 7.10 -16.64
N THR A 95 -3.44 7.24 -17.89
CA THR A 95 -2.11 6.76 -18.34
C THR A 95 -0.99 7.23 -17.41
N VAL A 96 -1.08 8.47 -16.93
CA VAL A 96 -0.11 9.04 -15.99
C VAL A 96 -0.15 8.33 -14.63
N SER A 97 -1.33 8.03 -14.10
CA SER A 97 -1.45 7.29 -12.83
C SER A 97 -0.88 5.87 -12.96
N VAL A 98 -1.13 5.19 -14.07
CA VAL A 98 -0.57 3.86 -14.35
C VAL A 98 0.95 3.91 -14.44
N ILE A 99 1.51 4.91 -15.11
CA ILE A 99 2.98 5.08 -15.18
C ILE A 99 3.58 5.33 -13.79
N LEU A 100 2.88 6.06 -12.91
CA LEU A 100 3.35 6.32 -11.55
C LEU A 100 3.26 5.06 -10.66
N THR A 101 2.23 4.22 -10.83
CA THR A 101 2.05 3.01 -9.99
C THR A 101 2.73 1.77 -10.55
N ALA A 102 3.04 1.72 -11.85
CA ALA A 102 3.71 0.57 -12.47
C ALA A 102 5.05 0.18 -11.82
N PRO A 103 5.96 1.13 -11.46
CA PRO A 103 7.23 0.80 -10.84
C PRO A 103 7.07 -0.03 -9.55
N ILE A 104 6.13 0.32 -8.68
CA ILE A 104 5.90 -0.47 -7.45
C ILE A 104 5.25 -1.83 -7.75
N GLY A 105 4.35 -1.89 -8.74
CA GLY A 105 3.72 -3.15 -9.12
C GLY A 105 4.74 -4.15 -9.65
N ILE A 106 5.67 -3.69 -10.49
CA ILE A 106 6.77 -4.53 -10.98
C ILE A 106 7.72 -4.88 -9.82
N GLN A 107 8.01 -3.93 -8.93
CA GLN A 107 8.88 -4.17 -7.79
C GLN A 107 8.35 -5.25 -6.87
N GLU A 108 7.06 -5.22 -6.55
CA GLU A 108 6.42 -6.21 -5.68
C GLU A 108 6.49 -7.61 -6.30
N MET A 109 6.33 -7.72 -7.62
CA MET A 109 6.50 -9.01 -8.31
C MET A 109 7.94 -9.52 -8.25
N VAL A 110 8.93 -8.63 -8.44
CA VAL A 110 10.35 -8.99 -8.30
C VAL A 110 10.66 -9.39 -6.86
N LEU A 111 10.12 -8.66 -5.87
CA LEU A 111 10.27 -8.95 -4.45
C LEU A 111 9.67 -10.31 -4.10
N ALA A 112 8.46 -10.60 -4.58
CA ALA A 112 7.80 -11.88 -4.36
C ALA A 112 8.63 -13.04 -4.93
N VAL A 113 9.09 -12.93 -6.18
CA VAL A 113 9.96 -13.95 -6.79
C VAL A 113 11.26 -14.11 -6.01
N TRP A 114 11.87 -13.00 -5.57
CA TRP A 114 13.08 -13.04 -4.76
C TRP A 114 12.88 -13.78 -3.44
N LEU A 115 11.79 -13.48 -2.73
CA LEU A 115 11.44 -14.13 -1.47
C LEU A 115 11.11 -15.62 -1.65
N ILE A 116 10.47 -16.00 -2.76
CA ILE A 116 10.20 -17.40 -3.09
C ILE A 116 11.50 -18.18 -3.34
N VAL A 117 12.44 -17.59 -4.08
CA VAL A 117 13.68 -18.29 -4.48
C VAL A 117 14.72 -18.31 -3.37
N LYS A 118 14.95 -17.19 -2.69
CA LYS A 118 16.01 -17.06 -1.67
C LYS A 118 15.54 -17.23 -0.24
N GLY A 119 14.27 -16.94 0.06
CA GLY A 119 13.82 -16.78 1.44
C GLY A 119 14.47 -15.58 2.14
N PHE A 120 14.39 -15.55 3.47
CA PHE A 120 14.94 -14.46 4.28
C PHE A 120 16.41 -14.70 4.63
N THR A 121 17.29 -13.74 4.33
CA THR A 121 18.67 -13.74 4.83
C THR A 121 18.66 -13.33 6.29
N THR A 122 18.79 -14.29 7.22
CA THR A 122 18.93 -13.96 8.65
C THR A 122 20.32 -13.39 8.90
N PRO A 123 20.47 -12.15 9.44
CA PRO A 123 21.75 -11.74 9.98
C PRO A 123 22.03 -12.64 11.19
N MET A 124 22.97 -13.56 11.03
CA MET A 124 23.44 -14.41 12.12
C MET A 124 24.11 -13.49 13.15
N SER A 125 23.38 -13.10 14.19
CA SER A 125 23.99 -12.60 15.41
C SER A 125 24.74 -13.76 16.04
N THR A 126 25.98 -13.99 15.58
CA THR A 126 26.92 -14.86 16.27
C THR A 126 27.25 -14.17 17.58
N THR A 127 26.41 -14.38 18.59
CA THR A 127 26.80 -14.19 19.98
C THR A 127 27.86 -15.25 20.25
N THR A 128 29.11 -14.96 19.90
CA THR A 128 30.26 -15.70 20.40
C THR A 128 30.28 -15.46 21.90
N ILE A 129 29.65 -16.36 22.64
CA ILE A 129 29.81 -16.45 24.08
C ILE A 129 31.28 -16.85 24.26
N SER A 130 32.16 -15.87 24.42
CA SER A 130 33.55 -16.13 24.75
C SER A 130 33.55 -16.79 26.12
N PRO A 131 33.96 -18.07 26.26
CA PRO A 131 34.06 -18.67 27.57
C PRO A 131 35.11 -17.87 28.36
N SER A 132 34.66 -17.15 29.38
CA SER A 132 35.56 -16.54 30.36
C SER A 132 36.23 -17.68 31.13
N ILE A 133 37.37 -18.15 30.64
CA ILE A 133 38.26 -19.04 31.40
C ILE A 133 38.73 -18.24 32.62
N PRO A 134 38.39 -18.64 33.86
CA PRO A 134 38.89 -17.98 35.05
C PRO A 134 40.42 -18.13 35.12
N ASP A 135 41.11 -17.02 35.33
CA ASP A 135 42.56 -16.97 35.52
C ASP A 135 42.96 -17.72 36.80
N PRO A 136 43.73 -18.82 36.71
CA PRO A 136 44.14 -19.60 37.89
C PRO A 136 45.12 -18.86 38.82
N THR A 137 45.55 -17.64 38.48
CA THR A 137 46.54 -16.89 39.28
C THR A 137 45.94 -15.89 40.26
N LYS A 138 44.62 -15.73 40.31
CA LYS A 138 43.95 -14.91 41.33
C LYS A 138 43.39 -15.80 42.46
N VAL A 139 44.22 -16.05 43.47
CA VAL A 139 43.83 -16.52 44.81
C VAL A 139 44.17 -15.43 45.82
#